data_AF-A0A1Y4MWY8-F1
#
_entry.id   AF-A0A1Y4MWY8-F1
#
_cell.length_a   1.000
_cell.length_b   1.000
_cell.length_c   1.000
_cell.angle_alpha   90.00
_cell.angle_beta   90.00
_cell.angle_gamma   90.00
#
_symmetry.space_group_name_H-M   'P 1'
#
loop_
_entity.id
_entity.type
_entity.pdbx_description
1 polymer ?
#
loop_
_entity_poly.entity_id
_entity_poly.type
_entity_poly.pdbx_seq_one_letter_code
_entity_poly.pdbx_strand_id
1 'polypeptide(L)'
;MKGLLIKDFKLMLNQKNFFILIVLILGATACFLDFDYYFLIGYFMFICSLFTISTISYDEFDNGNAFLFTLPFSRSRYVEEKYCFGILAGTFSWFLSFVITTIIQMINFNNFIFSDWMLSTLVMLPIMFVMLAILIPFQLKYGSENGRIAIIIFLGGGFVVCYLLANLLAQSQINFNALISFINNVDPLIILLIIFAICLAILFVSMKISKRIVLKKEF
;
A
#
# COMPACT_ATOMS: atom_id res chain seq x y z
N MET A 1 9.74 -18.18 8.46
CA MET A 1 9.09 -16.87 8.28
C MET A 1 9.10 -16.04 9.56
N LYS A 2 8.71 -16.60 10.72
CA LYS A 2 8.66 -15.85 12.00
C LYS A 2 9.95 -15.06 12.32
N GLY A 3 11.13 -15.63 12.08
CA GLY A 3 12.40 -14.94 12.33
C GLY A 3 12.65 -13.70 11.44
N LEU A 4 12.25 -13.76 10.17
CA LEU A 4 12.35 -12.64 9.22
C LEU A 4 11.38 -11.51 9.61
N LEU A 5 10.14 -11.85 9.96
CA LEU A 5 9.17 -10.86 10.46
C LEU A 5 9.67 -10.19 11.75
N ILE A 6 10.21 -10.96 12.71
CA ILE A 6 10.77 -10.39 13.94
C ILE A 6 11.92 -9.43 13.62
N LYS A 7 12.76 -9.75 12.64
CA LYS A 7 13.84 -8.86 12.18
C LYS A 7 13.25 -7.55 11.63
N ASP A 8 12.27 -7.62 10.73
CA ASP A 8 11.66 -6.44 10.11
C ASP A 8 10.91 -5.57 11.15
N PHE A 9 10.20 -6.17 12.11
CA PHE A 9 9.60 -5.43 13.23
C PHE A 9 10.64 -4.77 14.14
N LYS A 10 11.78 -5.43 14.40
CA LYS A 10 12.88 -4.83 15.17
C LYS A 10 13.50 -3.64 14.43
N LEU A 11 13.60 -3.71 13.10
CA LEU A 11 14.03 -2.57 12.28
C LEU A 11 13.05 -1.39 12.39
N MET A 12 11.74 -1.65 12.33
CA MET A 12 10.72 -0.61 12.57
C MET A 12 10.83 -0.01 13.98
N LEU A 13 11.06 -0.84 15.01
CA LEU A 13 11.22 -0.38 16.39
C LEU A 13 12.46 0.51 16.55
N ASN A 14 13.52 0.27 15.77
CA ASN A 14 14.69 1.15 15.76
C ASN A 14 14.33 2.55 15.20
N GLN A 15 13.31 2.63 14.33
CA GLN A 15 12.77 3.86 13.77
C GLN A 15 11.57 4.41 14.57
N LYS A 16 11.38 4.00 15.83
CA LYS A 16 10.23 4.41 16.68
C LYS A 16 10.01 5.92 16.74
N ASN A 17 11.08 6.73 16.75
CA ASN A 17 10.96 8.19 16.83
C ASN A 17 10.27 8.76 15.60
N PHE A 18 10.54 8.17 14.43
CA PHE A 18 9.92 8.57 13.18
C PHE A 18 8.43 8.16 13.15
N PHE A 19 8.08 6.98 13.67
CA PHE A 19 6.66 6.60 13.85
C PHE A 19 5.92 7.53 14.79
N ILE A 20 6.49 7.84 15.95
CA ILE A 20 5.91 8.78 16.93
C ILE A 20 5.68 10.14 16.27
N LEU A 21 6.67 10.63 15.52
CA LEU A 21 6.58 11.92 14.83
C LEU A 21 5.47 11.91 13.77
N ILE A 22 5.33 10.85 12.96
CA ILE A 22 4.25 10.78 11.97
C ILE A 22 2.88 10.72 12.64
N VAL A 23 2.72 9.93 13.71
CA VAL A 23 1.45 9.85 14.45
C VAL A 23 1.10 11.20 15.07
N LEU A 24 2.08 11.93 15.59
CA LEU A 24 1.89 13.27 16.12
C LEU A 24 1.47 14.24 15.01
N ILE A 25 2.13 14.21 13.86
CA ILE A 25 1.72 15.01 12.69
C ILE A 25 0.30 14.66 12.25
N LEU A 26 -0.05 13.37 12.20
CA LEU A 26 -1.40 12.94 11.84
C LEU A 26 -2.45 13.48 12.83
N GLY A 27 -2.20 13.37 14.13
CA GLY A 27 -3.10 13.92 15.14
C GLY A 27 -3.19 15.45 15.10
N ALA A 28 -2.07 16.14 14.95
CA ALA A 28 -2.02 17.59 14.88
C ALA A 28 -2.73 18.12 13.62
N THR A 29 -2.46 17.52 12.46
CA THR A 29 -3.12 17.88 11.20
C THR A 29 -4.62 17.57 11.25
N ALA A 30 -5.04 16.46 11.87
CA ALA A 30 -6.45 16.12 12.03
C ALA A 30 -7.20 17.04 13.02
N CYS A 31 -6.54 17.56 14.06
CA CYS A 31 -7.15 18.44 15.05
C CYS A 31 -7.12 19.94 14.68
N PHE A 32 -6.04 20.41 14.08
CA PHE A 32 -5.77 21.85 13.93
C PHE A 32 -5.86 22.36 12.49
N LEU A 33 -5.86 21.47 11.50
CA LEU A 33 -5.90 21.84 10.10
C LEU A 33 -7.16 21.26 9.47
N ASP A 34 -7.78 22.02 8.57
CA ASP A 34 -8.96 21.61 7.80
C ASP A 34 -8.55 20.67 6.64
N PHE A 35 -7.74 19.67 6.93
CA PHE A 35 -7.38 18.64 5.95
C PHE A 35 -8.47 17.60 5.84
N ASP A 36 -8.64 17.07 4.63
CA ASP A 36 -9.54 15.95 4.39
C ASP A 36 -9.04 14.70 5.12
N TYR A 37 -9.86 14.14 6.01
CA TYR A 37 -9.52 12.95 6.80
C TYR A 37 -9.22 11.73 5.90
N TYR A 38 -9.85 11.63 4.72
CA TYR A 38 -9.53 10.58 3.75
C TYR A 38 -8.10 10.70 3.24
N PHE A 39 -7.64 11.93 2.99
CA PHE A 39 -6.26 12.20 2.59
C PHE A 39 -5.28 11.82 3.71
N LEU A 40 -5.58 12.18 4.96
CA LEU A 40 -4.72 11.84 6.11
C LEU A 40 -4.56 10.33 6.29
N ILE A 41 -5.65 9.56 6.22
CA ILE A 41 -5.61 8.10 6.30
C ILE A 41 -4.78 7.53 5.13
N GLY A 42 -5.07 7.98 3.90
CA GLY A 42 -4.35 7.57 2.69
C GLY A 42 -2.85 7.81 2.78
N TYR A 43 -2.47 9.02 3.21
CA TYR A 43 -1.07 9.43 3.37
C TYR A 43 -0.34 8.59 4.43
N PHE A 44 -1.00 8.34 5.57
CA PHE A 44 -0.40 7.53 6.63
C PHE A 44 -0.17 6.07 6.21
N MET A 45 -1.15 5.47 5.52
CA MET A 45 -0.99 4.15 4.92
C MET A 45 0.14 4.11 3.89
N PHE A 46 0.21 5.13 3.04
CA PHE A 46 1.25 5.25 2.05
C PHE A 46 2.64 5.26 2.70
N ILE A 47 2.88 6.14 3.67
CA ILE A 47 4.16 6.18 4.38
C ILE A 47 4.47 4.83 5.05
N CYS A 48 3.48 4.23 5.71
CA CYS A 48 3.69 2.96 6.40
C CYS A 48 4.06 1.82 5.42
N SER A 49 3.50 1.83 4.22
CA SER A 49 3.84 0.87 3.16
C SER A 49 5.27 1.06 2.62
N LEU A 50 5.82 2.28 2.66
CA LEU A 50 7.21 2.54 2.24
C LEU A 50 8.24 1.88 3.15
N PHE A 51 7.91 1.58 4.41
CA PHE A 51 8.83 0.82 5.27
C PHE A 51 9.08 -0.59 4.75
N THR A 52 8.12 -1.19 4.04
CA THR A 52 8.37 -2.49 3.39
C THR A 52 9.51 -2.37 2.38
N ILE A 53 9.54 -1.28 1.61
CA ILE A 53 10.62 -0.99 0.67
C ILE A 53 11.93 -0.71 1.41
N SER A 54 11.88 0.03 2.52
CA SER A 54 13.08 0.31 3.30
C SER A 54 13.69 -0.97 3.87
N THR A 55 12.88 -1.92 4.39
CA THR A 55 13.42 -3.20 4.89
C THR A 55 14.10 -4.01 3.79
N ILE A 56 13.56 -4.01 2.55
CA ILE A 56 14.21 -4.65 1.41
C ILE A 56 15.53 -3.93 1.07
N SER A 57 15.52 -2.60 1.11
CA SER A 57 16.73 -1.80 0.84
C SER A 57 17.82 -2.02 1.88
N TYR A 58 17.44 -2.20 3.15
CA TYR A 58 18.36 -2.55 4.24
C TYR A 58 18.93 -3.96 4.09
N ASP A 59 18.13 -4.92 3.62
CA ASP A 59 18.60 -6.28 3.35
C ASP A 59 19.61 -6.31 2.17
N GLU A 60 19.44 -5.42 1.20
CA GLU A 60 20.35 -5.26 0.06
C GLU A 60 21.61 -4.43 0.36
N PHE A 61 21.63 -3.70 1.47
CA PHE A 61 22.74 -2.82 1.83
C PHE A 61 24.04 -3.63 1.99
N ASP A 62 25.13 -3.15 1.42
CA ASP A 62 26.45 -3.80 1.39
C ASP A 62 26.41 -5.30 0.99
N ASN A 63 25.59 -5.66 -0.01
CA ASN A 63 25.37 -7.03 -0.47
C ASN A 63 24.86 -7.99 0.64
N GLY A 64 24.13 -7.47 1.63
CA GLY A 64 23.59 -8.24 2.75
C GLY A 64 22.74 -9.44 2.35
N ASN A 65 22.09 -9.40 1.17
CA ASN A 65 21.33 -10.51 0.62
C ASN A 65 22.15 -11.79 0.41
N ALA A 66 23.42 -11.69 0.03
CA ALA A 66 24.28 -12.85 -0.16
C ALA A 66 24.44 -13.63 1.15
N PHE A 67 24.66 -12.91 2.27
CA PHE A 67 24.70 -13.49 3.60
C PHE A 67 23.32 -13.97 4.06
N LEU A 68 22.27 -13.16 3.85
CA LEU A 68 20.90 -13.47 4.26
C LEU A 68 20.42 -14.81 3.68
N PHE A 69 20.74 -15.10 2.42
CA PHE A 69 20.34 -16.34 1.76
C PHE A 69 21.21 -17.57 2.10
N THR A 70 22.25 -17.43 2.93
CA THR A 70 22.94 -18.58 3.54
C THR A 70 22.20 -19.17 4.74
N LEU A 71 21.28 -18.39 5.33
CA LEU A 71 20.48 -18.83 6.47
C LEU A 71 19.47 -19.92 6.05
N PRO A 72 18.99 -20.75 6.99
CA PRO A 72 18.16 -21.93 6.70
C PRO A 72 16.69 -21.56 6.36
N PHE A 73 16.48 -20.78 5.30
CA PHE A 73 15.16 -20.49 4.73
C PHE A 73 15.22 -20.45 3.19
N SER A 74 14.08 -20.67 2.54
CA SER A 74 14.01 -20.61 1.07
C SER A 74 13.86 -19.18 0.57
N ARG A 75 14.47 -18.85 -0.58
CA ARG A 75 14.30 -17.56 -1.27
C ARG A 75 12.82 -17.20 -1.54
N SER A 76 11.96 -18.21 -1.73
CA SER A 76 10.51 -18.02 -1.85
C SER A 76 9.84 -17.52 -0.57
N ARG A 77 10.29 -17.99 0.61
CA ARG A 77 9.77 -17.57 1.92
C ARG A 77 10.15 -16.13 2.25
N TYR A 78 11.29 -15.64 1.73
CA TYR A 78 11.66 -14.24 1.84
C TYR A 78 10.64 -13.34 1.13
N VAL A 79 10.25 -13.69 -0.10
CA VAL A 79 9.23 -12.92 -0.84
C VAL A 79 7.89 -12.94 -0.11
N GLU A 80 7.42 -14.12 0.31
CA GLU A 80 6.16 -14.24 1.07
C GLU A 80 6.17 -13.39 2.34
N GLU A 81 7.32 -13.31 3.00
CA GLU A 81 7.47 -12.52 4.21
C GLU A 81 7.38 -11.02 3.94
N LYS A 82 7.99 -10.49 2.88
CA LYS A 82 7.87 -9.06 2.53
C LYS A 82 6.45 -8.62 2.19
N TYR A 83 5.70 -9.48 1.48
CA TYR A 83 4.27 -9.21 1.23
C TYR A 83 3.46 -9.26 2.53
N CYS A 84 3.71 -10.26 3.38
CA CYS A 84 3.03 -10.37 4.68
C CYS A 84 3.33 -9.17 5.58
N PHE A 85 4.60 -8.77 5.67
CA PHE A 85 5.03 -7.59 6.43
C PHE A 85 4.38 -6.31 5.92
N GLY A 86 4.36 -6.09 4.59
CA GLY A 86 3.70 -4.91 4.03
C GLY A 86 2.20 -4.86 4.28
N ILE A 87 1.51 -6.01 4.17
CA ILE A 87 0.08 -6.10 4.48
C ILE A 87 -0.16 -5.81 5.96
N LEU A 88 0.63 -6.38 6.87
CA LEU A 88 0.53 -6.13 8.31
C LEU A 88 0.80 -4.66 8.65
N ALA A 89 1.88 -4.07 8.12
CA ALA A 89 2.21 -2.67 8.35
C ALA A 89 1.13 -1.72 7.79
N GLY A 90 0.64 -1.99 6.58
CA GLY A 90 -0.43 -1.21 5.93
C GLY A 90 -1.75 -1.29 6.70
N THR A 91 -2.23 -2.50 7.00
CA THR A 91 -3.47 -2.71 7.77
C THR A 91 -3.38 -2.13 9.19
N PHE A 92 -2.24 -2.25 9.87
CA PHE A 92 -2.03 -1.62 11.17
C PHE A 92 -2.08 -0.10 11.09
N SER A 93 -1.45 0.49 10.06
CA SER A 93 -1.50 1.94 9.85
C SER A 93 -2.91 2.45 9.52
N TRP A 94 -3.66 1.71 8.72
CA TRP A 94 -5.07 2.00 8.45
C TRP A 94 -5.87 1.97 9.75
N PHE A 95 -5.72 0.92 10.57
CA PHE A 95 -6.43 0.80 11.83
C PHE A 95 -6.11 1.96 12.79
N LEU A 96 -4.82 2.31 12.94
CA LEU A 96 -4.39 3.39 13.82
C LEU A 96 -4.93 4.76 13.35
N SER A 97 -4.82 5.06 12.05
CA SER A 97 -5.32 6.31 11.49
C SER A 97 -6.85 6.39 11.53
N PHE A 98 -7.55 5.28 11.28
CA PHE A 98 -9.00 5.18 11.44
C PHE A 98 -9.43 5.49 12.87
N VAL A 99 -8.80 4.89 13.88
CA VAL A 99 -9.13 5.17 15.29
C VAL A 99 -8.89 6.64 15.64
N ILE A 100 -7.76 7.22 15.24
CA ILE A 100 -7.47 8.63 15.58
C ILE A 100 -8.48 9.58 14.90
N THR A 101 -8.74 9.38 13.61
CA THR A 101 -9.65 10.25 12.84
C THR A 101 -11.11 10.08 13.23
N THR A 102 -11.56 8.87 13.58
CA THR A 102 -12.91 8.64 14.13
C THR A 102 -13.12 9.38 15.44
N ILE A 103 -12.19 9.28 16.39
CA ILE A 103 -12.28 9.98 17.69
C ILE A 103 -12.41 11.50 17.45
N ILE A 104 -11.60 12.06 16.56
CA ILE A 104 -11.62 13.50 16.24
C ILE A 104 -12.94 13.89 15.57
N GLN A 105 -13.43 13.10 14.61
CA GLN A 105 -14.70 13.40 13.95
C GLN A 105 -15.90 13.32 14.90
N MET A 106 -15.91 12.37 15.84
CA MET A 106 -16.95 12.28 16.86
C MET A 106 -16.97 13.48 17.81
N ILE A 107 -15.82 14.12 18.03
CA ILE A 107 -15.72 15.34 18.85
C ILE A 107 -16.16 16.58 18.06
N ASN A 108 -15.79 16.67 16.79
CA ASN A 108 -15.98 17.87 15.98
C ASN A 108 -17.35 17.94 15.27
N PHE A 109 -17.98 16.80 14.98
CA PHE A 109 -19.21 16.74 14.18
C PHE A 109 -20.36 16.02 14.91
N ASN A 110 -21.45 16.75 15.18
CA ASN A 110 -22.66 16.19 15.81
C ASN A 110 -23.42 15.18 14.94
N ASN A 111 -23.22 15.19 13.61
CA ASN A 111 -23.95 14.32 12.65
C ASN A 111 -23.05 13.21 12.07
N PHE A 112 -22.07 12.73 12.82
CA PHE A 112 -21.17 11.69 12.36
C PHE A 112 -21.87 10.33 12.25
N ILE A 113 -21.98 9.81 11.02
CA ILE A 113 -22.53 8.48 10.73
C ILE A 113 -21.37 7.48 10.60
N PHE A 114 -21.19 6.66 11.62
CA PHE A 114 -20.07 5.70 11.68
C PHE A 114 -20.10 4.65 10.56
N SER A 115 -21.28 4.18 10.13
CA SER A 115 -21.39 3.15 9.08
C SER A 115 -20.78 3.62 7.75
N ASP A 116 -21.09 4.85 7.36
CA ASP A 116 -20.67 5.43 6.08
C ASP A 116 -19.19 5.77 6.11
N TRP A 117 -18.71 6.26 7.26
CA TRP A 117 -17.30 6.49 7.51
C TRP A 117 -16.46 5.19 7.48
N MET A 118 -16.96 4.12 8.10
CA MET A 118 -16.27 2.83 8.07
C MET A 118 -16.17 2.28 6.65
N LEU A 119 -17.27 2.34 5.89
CA LEU A 119 -17.30 1.82 4.52
C LEU A 119 -16.39 2.62 3.59
N SER A 120 -16.41 3.95 3.67
CA SER A 120 -15.56 4.83 2.87
C SER A 120 -14.07 4.67 3.17
N THR A 121 -13.70 4.51 4.44
CA THR A 121 -12.29 4.28 4.82
C THR A 121 -11.79 2.88 4.45
N LEU A 122 -12.66 1.86 4.44
CA LEU A 122 -12.30 0.49 4.01
C LEU A 122 -11.91 0.40 2.54
N VAL A 123 -12.46 1.26 1.66
CA VAL A 123 -12.10 1.32 0.23
C VAL A 123 -10.62 1.63 0.01
N MET A 124 -9.95 2.24 0.98
CA MET A 124 -8.53 2.57 0.87
C MET A 124 -7.59 1.36 0.99
N LEU A 125 -8.01 0.28 1.66
CA LEU A 125 -7.18 -0.93 1.80
C LEU A 125 -6.85 -1.59 0.45
N PRO A 126 -7.82 -1.79 -0.48
CA PRO A 126 -7.54 -2.20 -1.86
C PRO A 126 -6.46 -1.37 -2.57
N ILE A 127 -6.46 -0.05 -2.40
CA ILE A 127 -5.48 0.85 -3.03
C ILE A 127 -4.08 0.54 -2.49
N MET A 128 -3.97 0.36 -1.17
CA MET A 128 -2.74 -0.03 -0.49
C MET A 128 -2.23 -1.41 -0.98
N PHE A 129 -3.12 -2.37 -1.23
CA PHE A 129 -2.77 -3.67 -1.82
C PHE A 129 -2.19 -3.54 -3.23
N VAL A 130 -2.81 -2.75 -4.10
CA VAL A 130 -2.29 -2.49 -5.45
C VAL A 130 -0.93 -1.81 -5.39
N MET A 131 -0.76 -0.87 -4.46
CA MET A 131 0.53 -0.22 -4.22
C MET A 131 1.62 -1.23 -3.85
N LEU A 132 1.40 -2.11 -2.88
CA LEU A 132 2.39 -3.15 -2.55
C LEU A 132 2.67 -4.10 -3.73
N ALA A 133 1.63 -4.44 -4.49
CA ALA A 133 1.75 -5.27 -5.69
C ALA A 133 2.64 -4.64 -6.76
N ILE A 134 2.80 -3.31 -6.77
CA ILE A 134 3.71 -2.60 -7.68
C ILE A 134 5.07 -2.42 -7.02
N LEU A 135 5.13 -1.89 -5.79
CA LEU A 135 6.38 -1.49 -5.15
C LEU A 135 7.33 -2.67 -4.91
N ILE A 136 6.83 -3.78 -4.38
CA ILE A 136 7.66 -4.94 -3.99
C ILE A 136 8.38 -5.58 -5.18
N PRO A 137 7.73 -5.97 -6.30
CA PRO A 137 8.42 -6.61 -7.42
C PRO A 137 9.46 -5.69 -8.08
N PHE A 138 9.16 -4.39 -8.21
CA PHE A 138 10.10 -3.43 -8.78
C PHE A 138 11.34 -3.28 -7.91
N GLN A 139 11.16 -3.16 -6.59
CA GLN A 139 12.27 -3.10 -5.64
C GLN A 139 13.12 -4.36 -5.69
N LEU A 140 12.51 -5.55 -5.67
CA LEU A 140 13.25 -6.82 -5.73
C LEU A 140 14.00 -7.02 -7.06
N LYS A 141 13.46 -6.50 -8.17
CA LYS A 141 14.06 -6.66 -9.50
C LYS A 141 15.25 -5.72 -9.72
N TYR A 142 15.07 -4.44 -9.44
CA TYR A 142 16.04 -3.40 -9.79
C TYR A 142 16.94 -3.00 -8.62
N GLY A 143 16.62 -3.44 -7.39
CA GLY A 143 17.39 -3.14 -6.19
C GLY A 143 17.08 -1.75 -5.60
N SER A 144 17.82 -1.39 -4.55
CA SER A 144 17.55 -0.19 -3.73
C SER A 144 17.51 1.14 -4.49
N GLU A 145 18.50 1.42 -5.33
CA GLU A 145 18.62 2.69 -6.06
C GLU A 145 17.81 2.68 -7.37
N ASN A 146 18.05 1.70 -8.23
CA ASN A 146 17.38 1.63 -9.54
C ASN A 146 15.90 1.26 -9.41
N GLY A 147 15.48 0.61 -8.31
CA GLY A 147 14.08 0.32 -8.02
C GLY A 147 13.25 1.58 -7.84
N ARG A 148 13.77 2.59 -7.15
CA ARG A 148 13.07 3.88 -6.97
C ARG A 148 12.86 4.58 -8.30
N ILE A 149 13.89 4.62 -9.13
CA ILE A 149 13.82 5.22 -10.47
C ILE A 149 12.80 4.46 -11.33
N ALA A 150 12.83 3.12 -11.31
CA ALA A 150 11.90 2.30 -12.07
C ALA A 150 10.44 2.50 -11.61
N ILE A 151 10.19 2.66 -10.32
CA ILE A 151 8.86 2.97 -9.77
C ILE A 151 8.38 4.34 -10.28
N ILE A 152 9.24 5.36 -10.26
CA ILE A 152 8.90 6.70 -10.73
C ILE A 152 8.56 6.68 -12.23
N ILE A 153 9.37 5.99 -13.04
CA ILE A 153 9.12 5.84 -14.48
C ILE A 153 7.80 5.08 -14.72
N PHE A 154 7.52 4.03 -13.95
CA PHE A 154 6.29 3.26 -14.09
C PHE A 154 5.06 4.09 -13.73
N LEU A 155 5.08 4.81 -12.60
CA LEU A 155 3.98 5.66 -12.16
C LEU A 155 3.77 6.85 -13.11
N GLY A 156 4.87 7.54 -13.48
CA GLY A 156 4.82 8.68 -14.40
C GLY A 156 4.37 8.28 -15.80
N GLY A 157 4.91 7.18 -16.32
CA GLY A 157 4.48 6.61 -17.60
C GLY A 157 3.02 6.16 -17.57
N GLY A 158 2.59 5.51 -16.48
CA GLY A 158 1.20 5.13 -16.26
C GLY A 158 0.26 6.34 -16.30
N PHE A 159 0.64 7.45 -15.65
CA PHE A 159 -0.14 8.69 -15.67
C PHE A 159 -0.31 9.25 -17.08
N VAL A 160 0.79 9.30 -17.87
CA VAL A 160 0.74 9.77 -19.27
C VAL A 160 -0.17 8.89 -20.12
N VAL A 161 -0.07 7.56 -19.98
CA VAL A 161 -0.92 6.60 -20.70
C VAL A 161 -2.38 6.79 -20.33
N CYS A 162 -2.69 6.89 -19.03
CA CYS A 162 -4.05 7.14 -18.56
C CYS A 162 -4.61 8.45 -19.10
N TYR A 163 -3.82 9.52 -19.12
CA TYR A 163 -4.23 10.81 -19.67
C TYR A 163 -4.53 10.75 -21.17
N LEU A 164 -3.65 10.09 -21.96
CA LEU A 164 -3.87 9.90 -23.39
C LEU A 164 -5.12 9.06 -23.67
N LEU A 165 -5.31 7.97 -22.94
CA LEU A 165 -6.50 7.12 -23.05
C LEU A 165 -7.77 7.89 -22.67
N ALA A 166 -7.74 8.69 -21.59
CA ALA A 166 -8.86 9.51 -21.19
C ALA A 166 -9.25 10.53 -22.28
N ASN A 167 -8.27 11.16 -22.93
CA ASN A 167 -8.53 12.07 -24.04
C ASN A 167 -9.10 11.36 -25.27
N LEU A 168 -8.58 10.18 -25.62
CA LEU A 168 -9.12 9.37 -26.72
C LEU A 168 -10.55 8.89 -26.44
N LEU A 169 -10.82 8.49 -25.20
CA LEU A 169 -12.14 8.06 -24.76
C LEU A 169 -13.13 9.24 -24.69
N ALA A 170 -12.68 10.44 -24.31
CA ALA A 170 -13.52 11.64 -24.33
C ALA A 170 -13.89 12.06 -25.76
N GLN A 171 -13.03 11.77 -26.75
CA GLN A 171 -13.32 11.99 -28.17
C GLN A 171 -14.27 10.93 -28.73
N SER A 172 -14.25 9.71 -28.18
CA SER A 172 -15.24 8.70 -28.50
C SER A 172 -16.56 8.98 -27.78
N GLN A 173 -17.70 8.99 -28.48
CA GLN A 173 -19.02 9.13 -27.85
C GLN A 173 -19.46 7.85 -27.09
N ILE A 174 -18.56 7.24 -26.33
CA ILE A 174 -18.86 6.06 -25.51
C ILE A 174 -19.69 6.52 -24.32
N ASN A 175 -20.97 6.13 -24.31
CA ASN A 175 -21.88 6.43 -23.21
C ASN A 175 -21.56 5.58 -21.98
N PHE A 176 -20.79 6.14 -21.04
CA PHE A 176 -20.51 5.52 -19.74
C PHE A 176 -21.74 5.48 -18.81
N ASN A 177 -22.84 6.13 -19.18
CA ASN A 177 -24.06 6.21 -18.38
C ASN A 177 -24.63 4.84 -17.98
N ALA A 178 -24.54 3.85 -18.87
CA ALA A 178 -24.96 2.49 -18.55
C ALA A 178 -24.13 1.91 -17.40
N LEU A 179 -22.80 2.08 -17.43
CA LEU A 179 -21.88 1.57 -16.43
C LEU A 179 -22.06 2.28 -15.08
N ILE A 180 -22.26 3.60 -15.09
CA ILE A 180 -22.57 4.40 -13.90
C ILE A 180 -23.90 3.97 -13.27
N SER A 181 -24.92 3.74 -14.10
CA SER A 181 -26.23 3.28 -13.61
C SER A 181 -26.16 1.88 -12.98
N PHE A 182 -25.34 0.98 -13.53
CA PHE A 182 -25.07 -0.33 -12.92
C PHE A 182 -24.39 -0.18 -11.55
N ILE A 183 -23.38 0.68 -11.44
CA ILE A 183 -22.66 0.92 -10.18
C ILE A 183 -23.60 1.48 -9.10
N ASN A 184 -24.46 2.43 -9.48
CA ASN A 184 -25.37 3.07 -8.52
C ASN A 184 -26.51 2.16 -8.05
N ASN A 185 -26.85 1.12 -8.82
CA ASN A 185 -27.94 0.19 -8.51
C ASN A 185 -27.48 -1.04 -7.70
N VAL A 186 -26.17 -1.23 -7.51
CA VAL A 186 -25.62 -2.37 -6.76
C VAL A 186 -25.23 -1.90 -5.36
N ASP A 187 -25.47 -2.74 -4.36
CA ASP A 187 -25.07 -2.45 -2.99
C ASP A 187 -23.57 -2.13 -2.89
N PRO A 188 -23.19 -0.99 -2.25
CA PRO A 188 -21.79 -0.57 -2.13
C PRO A 188 -20.87 -1.64 -1.52
N LEU A 189 -21.43 -2.47 -0.63
CA LEU A 189 -20.71 -3.55 0.03
C LEU A 189 -20.31 -4.67 -0.95
N ILE A 190 -21.19 -5.00 -1.91
CA ILE A 190 -20.89 -6.00 -2.95
C ILE A 190 -19.78 -5.48 -3.87
N ILE A 191 -19.84 -4.20 -4.26
CA ILE A 191 -18.81 -3.56 -5.08
C ILE A 191 -17.47 -3.59 -4.36
N LEU A 192 -17.45 -3.25 -3.06
CA LEU A 192 -16.24 -3.29 -2.23
C LEU A 192 -15.64 -4.70 -2.17
N LEU A 193 -16.46 -5.74 -1.98
CA LEU A 193 -15.98 -7.13 -1.97
C LEU A 193 -15.38 -7.55 -3.32
N ILE A 194 -15.99 -7.15 -4.44
CA ILE A 194 -15.47 -7.42 -5.78
C ILE A 194 -14.11 -6.74 -5.97
N ILE A 195 -13.99 -5.46 -5.61
CA ILE A 195 -12.73 -4.72 -5.68
C ILE A 195 -11.66 -5.40 -4.82
N PHE A 196 -12.01 -5.80 -3.60
CA PHE A 196 -11.09 -6.48 -2.69
C PHE A 196 -10.59 -7.81 -3.27
N ALA A 197 -11.49 -8.62 -3.85
CA ALA A 197 -11.14 -9.87 -4.51
C ALA A 197 -10.19 -9.67 -5.69
N ILE A 198 -10.44 -8.64 -6.52
CA ILE A 198 -9.55 -8.28 -7.64
C ILE A 198 -8.18 -7.85 -7.13
N CYS A 199 -8.11 -7.00 -6.11
CA CYS A 199 -6.84 -6.54 -5.54
C CYS A 199 -6.03 -7.67 -4.89
N LEU A 200 -6.69 -8.62 -4.22
CA LEU A 200 -6.04 -9.83 -3.70
C LEU A 200 -5.50 -10.71 -4.82
N ALA A 201 -6.23 -10.85 -5.93
CA ALA A 201 -5.75 -11.58 -7.10
C ALA A 201 -4.50 -10.90 -7.72
N ILE A 202 -4.50 -9.57 -7.83
CA ILE A 202 -3.35 -8.78 -8.30
C ILE A 202 -2.14 -8.98 -7.38
N LEU A 203 -2.33 -8.89 -6.06
CA LEU A 203 -1.28 -9.17 -5.07
C LEU A 203 -0.70 -10.58 -5.23
N PHE A 204 -1.56 -11.58 -5.42
CA PHE A 204 -1.12 -12.97 -5.58
C PHE A 204 -0.31 -13.18 -6.87
N VAL A 205 -0.75 -12.59 -7.99
CA VAL A 205 0.00 -12.60 -9.25
C VAL A 205 1.34 -11.89 -9.07
N SER A 206 1.34 -10.73 -8.42
CA SER A 206 2.56 -9.97 -8.16
C SER A 206 3.55 -10.76 -7.30
N MET A 207 3.08 -11.43 -6.24
CA MET A 207 3.91 -12.30 -5.42
C MET A 207 4.53 -13.44 -6.23
N LYS A 208 3.79 -14.06 -7.16
CA LYS A 208 4.34 -15.09 -8.07
C LYS A 208 5.46 -14.52 -8.96
N ILE A 209 5.28 -13.30 -9.48
CA ILE A 209 6.29 -12.60 -10.29
C ILE A 209 7.53 -12.32 -9.43
N SER A 210 7.36 -11.75 -8.23
CA SER A 210 8.44 -11.49 -7.27
C SER A 210 9.23 -12.75 -6.92
N LYS A 211 8.55 -13.89 -6.69
CA LYS A 211 9.20 -15.19 -6.45
C LYS A 211 10.10 -15.60 -7.61
N ARG A 212 9.60 -15.49 -8.86
CA ARG A 212 10.39 -15.81 -10.05
C ARG A 212 11.60 -14.90 -10.21
N ILE A 213 11.48 -13.62 -9.87
CA ILE A 213 12.58 -12.64 -9.91
C ILE A 213 13.69 -13.04 -8.94
N VAL A 214 13.35 -13.26 -7.66
CA VAL A 214 14.36 -13.57 -6.62
C VAL A 214 15.01 -14.94 -6.84
N LEU A 215 14.27 -15.92 -7.38
CA LEU A 215 14.83 -17.24 -7.69
C LEU A 215 15.86 -17.20 -8.84
N LYS A 216 15.69 -16.28 -9.80
CA LYS A 216 16.60 -16.12 -10.93
C LYS A 216 17.74 -15.13 -10.67
N LYS A 217 17.70 -14.40 -9.55
CA LYS A 217 18.72 -13.41 -9.20
C LYS A 217 19.95 -14.13 -8.67
N GLU A 218 21.10 -13.89 -9.32
CA GLU A 218 22.41 -14.27 -8.82
C GLU A 218 22.84 -13.20 -7.80
N PHE A 219 23.33 -13.64 -6.64
CA PHE A 219 23.76 -12.80 -5.52
C PHE A 219 25.22 -13.09 -5.23
#